data_AF-A0A1G9CET0-F1
#
_entry.id   AF-A0A1G9CET0-F1
#
_cell.length_a   1.000
_cell.length_b   1.000
_cell.length_c   1.000
_cell.angle_alpha   90.00
_cell.angle_beta   90.00
_cell.angle_gamma   90.00
#
_symmetry.space_group_name_H-M   'P 1'
#
loop_
_entity.id
_entity.type
_entity.pdbx_description
1 polymer ?
#
loop_
_entity_poly.entity_id
_entity_poly.type
_entity_poly.pdbx_seq_one_letter_code
_entity_poly.pdbx_strand_id
1 'polypeptide(L)' 'MLKPEYLEKLELYMTSGDMQFEFDNGTEEKRFEILEFLEKLMDVAEIADEHATKLIFKGGMPG' A
#
# COMPACT_ATOMS: atom_id res chain seq x y z
N MET A 1 6.97 7.40 14.33
CA MET A 1 6.73 6.59 13.12
C MET A 1 5.45 5.80 13.32
N LEU A 2 4.71 5.53 12.24
CA LEU A 2 3.70 4.47 12.29
C LEU A 2 4.39 3.17 12.73
N LYS A 3 3.66 2.37 13.50
CA LYS A 3 4.12 1.07 13.97
C LYS A 3 4.29 0.11 12.78
N PRO A 4 5.46 -0.53 12.58
CA PRO A 4 5.69 -1.45 11.46
C PRO A 4 4.65 -2.57 11.36
N GLU A 5 4.07 -2.95 12.50
CA GLU A 5 3.02 -3.96 12.61
C GLU A 5 1.75 -3.60 11.80
N TYR A 6 1.53 -2.32 11.47
CA TYR A 6 0.44 -1.92 10.56
C TYR A 6 0.74 -2.30 9.11
N LEU A 7 2.00 -2.22 8.68
CA LEU A 7 2.40 -2.61 7.33
C LEU A 7 2.35 -4.13 7.18
N GLU A 8 2.75 -4.88 8.20
CA GLU A 8 2.64 -6.34 8.21
C GLU A 8 1.19 -6.81 8.11
N LYS A 9 0.27 -6.17 8.85
CA LYS A 9 -1.17 -6.45 8.75
C LYS A 9 -1.73 -6.14 7.37
N LEU A 10 -1.27 -5.04 6.78
CA LEU A 10 -1.69 -4.65 5.44
C LEU A 10 -1.20 -5.67 4.39
N GLU A 11 0.08 -6.05 4.45
CA GLU A 11 0.66 -7.06 3.57
C GLU A 11 -0.06 -8.41 3.73
N LEU A 12 -0.32 -8.82 4.97
CA LEU A 12 -1.06 -10.04 5.24
C LEU A 12 -2.47 -9.98 4.64
N TYR A 13 -3.23 -8.90 4.83
CA TYR A 13 -4.57 -8.75 4.28
C TYR A 13 -4.58 -8.86 2.74
N MET A 14 -3.59 -8.30 2.05
CA MET A 14 -3.46 -8.37 0.59
C MET A 14 -3.01 -9.75 0.08
N THR A 15 -2.24 -10.51 0.87
CA THR A 15 -1.59 -11.75 0.42
C THR A 15 -2.20 -13.04 0.97
N SER A 16 -2.98 -12.96 2.05
CA SER A 16 -3.63 -14.13 2.68
C SER A 16 -4.79 -14.69 1.86
N GLY A 17 -5.30 -13.91 0.90
CA GLY A 17 -6.53 -14.19 0.16
C GLY A 17 -7.79 -13.63 0.83
N ASP A 18 -7.69 -13.05 2.04
CA ASP A 18 -8.83 -12.44 2.74
C ASP A 18 -9.42 -11.29 1.93
N MET A 19 -8.58 -10.40 1.39
CA MET A 19 -9.03 -9.31 0.52
C MET A 19 -9.78 -9.81 -0.71
N GLN A 20 -9.26 -10.85 -1.38
CA GLN A 20 -9.91 -11.44 -2.56
C GLN A 20 -11.25 -12.08 -2.17
N PHE A 21 -11.29 -12.80 -1.06
CA PHE A 21 -12.52 -13.39 -0.54
C PHE A 21 -13.58 -12.34 -0.22
N GLU A 22 -13.20 -11.25 0.46
CA GLU A 22 -14.10 -10.13 0.76
C GLU A 22 -14.58 -9.41 -0.50
N PHE A 23 -13.71 -9.25 -1.50
CA PHE A 23 -14.09 -8.67 -2.79
C PHE A 23 -15.11 -9.56 -3.51
N ASP A 24 -14.85 -10.86 -3.62
CA ASP A 24 -15.72 -11.78 -4.36
C ASP A 24 -17.09 -11.97 -3.69
N ASN A 25 -17.12 -12.01 -2.36
CA ASN A 25 -18.34 -12.30 -1.60
C ASN A 25 -19.01 -11.04 -1.01
N GLY A 26 -18.39 -9.86 -1.17
CA GLY A 26 -18.91 -8.59 -0.69
C GLY A 26 -20.05 -8.03 -1.54
N THR A 27 -20.72 -7.02 -0.99
CA THR A 27 -21.64 -6.16 -1.75
C THR A 27 -20.87 -5.34 -2.78
N GLU A 28 -21.58 -4.76 -3.73
CA GLU A 28 -21.00 -3.83 -4.70
C GLU A 28 -20.29 -2.65 -4.00
N GLU A 29 -20.93 -2.06 -2.98
CA GLU A 29 -20.31 -1.02 -2.14
C GLU A 29 -19.00 -1.50 -1.51
N LYS A 30 -18.98 -2.73 -0.96
CA LYS A 30 -17.76 -3.27 -0.35
C LYS A 30 -16.62 -3.45 -1.36
N ARG A 31 -16.94 -3.86 -2.59
CA ARG A 31 -15.97 -3.96 -3.68
C ARG A 31 -15.38 -2.61 -4.02
N PHE A 32 -16.21 -1.57 -4.10
CA PHE A 32 -15.73 -0.20 -4.32
C PHE A 32 -14.82 0.28 -3.20
N GLU A 33 -15.18 0.06 -1.93
CA GLU A 33 -14.31 0.40 -0.80
C GLU A 33 -12.92 -0.25 -0.88
N ILE A 34 -12.86 -1.53 -1.27
CA ILE A 34 -11.59 -2.25 -1.41
C ILE A 34 -10.76 -1.64 -2.55
N LEU A 35 -11.37 -1.29 -3.67
CA LEU A 35 -10.68 -0.66 -4.79
C LEU A 35 -10.16 0.73 -4.44
N GLU A 36 -10.97 1.57 -3.80
CA GLU A 36 -10.55 2.90 -3.33
C GLU A 36 -9.40 2.80 -2.33
N PHE A 37 -9.45 1.80 -1.44
CA PHE A 37 -8.36 1.54 -0.50
C PHE A 37 -7.05 1.17 -1.22
N LEU A 38 -7.12 0.28 -2.22
CA LEU A 38 -5.95 -0.10 -3.02
C LEU A 38 -5.38 1.07 -3.80
N GLU A 39 -6.22 1.91 -4.41
CA GLU A 39 -5.80 3.13 -5.11
C GLU A 39 -5.04 4.06 -4.16
N LYS A 40 -5.58 4.29 -2.95
CA LYS A 40 -4.91 5.11 -1.93
C LYS A 40 -3.56 4.53 -1.51
N LEU A 41 -3.43 3.21 -1.42
CA LEU A 41 -2.16 2.55 -1.10
C LEU A 41 -1.14 2.71 -2.20
N MET A 42 -1.56 2.64 -3.47
CA MET A 42 -0.68 2.89 -4.62
C MET A 42 -0.10 4.31 -4.57
N ASP A 43 -0.92 5.33 -4.29
CA ASP A 43 -0.43 6.71 -4.11
C ASP A 43 0.64 6.78 -3.01
N VAL A 44 0.39 6.12 -1.88
CA VAL A 44 1.33 6.14 -0.73
C VAL A 44 2.63 5.42 -1.08
N ALA A 45 2.56 4.33 -1.85
CA ALA A 45 3.74 3.60 -2.32
C ALA A 45 4.58 4.46 -3.26
N GLU A 46 3.97 5.19 -4.20
CA GLU A 46 4.67 6.13 -5.09
C GLU A 46 5.37 7.25 -4.30
N ILE A 47 4.66 7.86 -3.34
CA ILE A 47 5.23 8.87 -2.44
C ILE A 47 6.42 8.30 -1.66
N ALA A 48 6.29 7.08 -1.14
CA ALA A 48 7.36 6.42 -0.40
C ALA A 48 8.60 6.17 -1.27
N ASP A 49 8.42 5.72 -2.52
CA ASP A 49 9.49 5.52 -3.49
C ASP A 49 10.21 6.82 -3.84
N GLU A 50 9.46 7.89 -4.13
CA GLU A 50 10.04 9.20 -4.38
C GLU A 50 10.87 9.70 -3.20
N HIS A 51 10.37 9.52 -1.98
CA HIS A 51 11.08 9.90 -0.77
C HIS A 51 12.34 9.04 -0.56
N ALA A 52 12.26 7.73 -0.79
CA ALA A 52 13.40 6.84 -0.72
C ALA A 52 14.49 7.25 -1.73
N THR A 53 14.10 7.49 -2.98
CA THR A 53 14.96 8.03 -4.03
C THR A 53 15.63 9.33 -3.59
N LYS A 54 14.85 10.32 -3.14
CA LYS A 54 15.39 11.61 -2.67
C LYS A 54 16.35 11.44 -1.49
N LEU A 55 16.10 10.51 -0.57
CA LEU A 55 16.97 10.23 0.59
C LEU A 55 18.28 9.56 0.17
N ILE A 56 18.23 8.59 -0.74
CA ILE A 56 19.41 7.90 -1.27
C ILE A 56 20.31 8.89 -2.04
N PHE A 57 19.71 9.72 -2.91
CA PHE A 57 20.47 10.63 -3.80
C PHE A 57 20.84 11.97 -3.16
N LYS A 58 20.25 12.38 -2.02
CA LYS A 58 20.71 13.57 -1.28
C LYS A 58 22.07 13.38 -0.58
N GLY A 59 22.67 12.18 -0.62
CA GLY A 59 23.97 11.87 -0.03
C GLY A 59 25.15 11.73 -1.01
N GLY A 60 24.94 11.76 -2.33
CA GLY A 60 26.02 11.55 -3.30
C GLY A 60 25.60 11.93 -4.72
N MET A 61 26.44 12.73 -5.37
CA MET A 61 26.28 13.20 -6.75
C MET A 61 25.82 12.09 -7.70
N PRO A 62 24.90 12.36 -8.65
CA PRO A 62 24.90 11.60 -9.88
C PRO A 62 26.21 11.94 -10.62
N GLY A 63 27.03 10.93 -10.87
CA GLY A 63 28.17 11.03 -11.78
C GLY A 63 27.72 11.29 -13.22
#